data_AF-A0A377LZQ9-F1
#
_entry.id   AF-A0A377LZQ9-F1
#
_cell.length_a   1.000
_cell.length_b   1.000
_cell.length_c   1.000
_cell.angle_alpha   90.00
_cell.angle_beta   90.00
_cell.angle_gamma   90.00
#
_symmetry.space_group_name_H-M   'P 1'
#
loop_
_entity.id
_entity.type
_entity.pdbx_description
1 polymer ?
#
loop_
_entity_poly.entity_id
_entity_poly.type
_entity_poly.pdbx_seq_one_letter_code
_entity_poly.pdbx_strand_id
1 'polypeptide(L)'
;MNNFTAEDTLIIVGIVIAYILFTTWLTFRIRSKNSGDFMEGSRAMPAFIVGILLMSEYIGAKSTIGTAQAAFEDGFAASWSVIGAAIGFPLFGLLLVKRIYNTGKITISGAIAEKYGNSTKNIISLIMIYALLLVNVGNYVSGAAAISTVLKVNLPLPLSLRLSSVPSISPSAA
;
A
#
# COMPACT_ATOMS: atom_id res chain seq x y z
N MET A 1 15.98 -27.35 -3.31
CA MET A 1 16.10 -26.08 -4.07
C MET A 1 15.31 -26.28 -5.37
N ASN A 2 14.05 -25.87 -5.39
CA ASN A 2 13.19 -26.08 -6.57
C ASN A 2 13.57 -25.02 -7.61
N ASN A 3 14.05 -25.47 -8.77
CA ASN A 3 14.28 -24.58 -9.89
C ASN A 3 12.90 -24.20 -10.47
N PHE A 4 12.57 -22.90 -10.50
CA PHE A 4 11.45 -22.43 -11.31
C PHE A 4 11.74 -22.82 -12.76
N THR A 5 10.91 -23.70 -13.30
CA THR A 5 11.06 -24.18 -14.68
C THR A 5 10.59 -23.08 -15.62
N ALA A 6 11.05 -23.07 -16.88
CA ALA A 6 10.59 -22.12 -17.89
C ALA A 6 9.05 -22.13 -18.04
N GLU A 7 8.43 -23.28 -17.79
CA GLU A 7 6.97 -23.46 -17.74
C GLU A 7 6.30 -22.69 -16.59
N ASP A 8 6.85 -22.77 -15.37
CA ASP A 8 6.31 -22.02 -14.21
C ASP A 8 6.38 -20.51 -14.44
N THR A 9 7.48 -20.06 -15.03
CA THR A 9 7.67 -18.65 -15.39
C THR A 9 6.67 -18.19 -16.45
N LEU A 10 6.45 -19.00 -17.49
CA LEU A 10 5.46 -18.75 -18.54
C LEU A 10 4.04 -18.67 -17.98
N ILE A 11 3.68 -19.56 -17.06
CA ILE A 11 2.36 -19.56 -16.40
C ILE A 11 2.17 -18.28 -15.59
N ILE A 12 3.16 -17.88 -14.78
CA ILE A 12 3.08 -16.67 -13.96
C ILE A 12 2.92 -15.42 -14.84
N VAL A 13 3.76 -15.28 -15.87
CA VAL A 13 3.68 -14.14 -16.80
C VAL A 13 2.34 -14.14 -17.53
N GLY A 14 1.86 -15.30 -17.96
CA GLY A 14 0.56 -15.45 -18.62
C GLY A 14 -0.60 -14.99 -17.73
N ILE A 15 -0.61 -15.40 -16.46
CA ILE A 15 -1.63 -14.99 -15.47
C ILE A 15 -1.58 -13.47 -15.23
N VAL A 16 -0.39 -12.89 -15.07
CA VAL A 16 -0.22 -11.44 -14.86
C VAL A 16 -0.77 -10.65 -16.05
N ILE A 17 -0.42 -11.04 -17.29
CA ILE A 17 -0.90 -10.38 -18.50
C ILE A 17 -2.43 -10.51 -18.61
N ALA A 18 -2.97 -11.71 -18.39
CA ALA A 18 -4.40 -11.94 -18.43
C ALA A 18 -5.15 -11.09 -17.39
N TYR A 19 -4.60 -10.99 -16.17
CA TYR A 19 -5.16 -10.14 -15.11
C TYR A 19 -5.15 -8.66 -15.48
N ILE A 20 -4.04 -8.14 -16.02
CA ILE A 20 -3.94 -6.73 -16.45
C ILE A 20 -4.93 -6.44 -17.58
N LEU A 21 -5.03 -7.33 -18.58
CA LEU A 21 -5.97 -7.16 -19.69
C LEU A 21 -7.42 -7.21 -19.20
N PHE A 22 -7.75 -8.17 -18.33
CA PHE A 22 -9.09 -8.32 -17.79
C PHE A 22 -9.51 -7.11 -16.94
N THR A 23 -8.66 -6.66 -16.03
CA THR A 23 -8.93 -5.49 -15.18
C THR A 23 -8.99 -4.20 -16.00
N THR A 24 -8.15 -4.05 -17.03
CA THR A 24 -8.21 -2.91 -17.95
C THR A 24 -9.52 -2.91 -18.74
N TRP A 25 -9.92 -4.05 -19.30
CA TRP A 25 -11.19 -4.21 -20.02
C TRP A 25 -12.39 -3.90 -19.12
N LEU A 26 -12.37 -4.41 -17.89
CA LEU A 26 -13.42 -4.16 -16.90
C LEU A 26 -13.49 -2.67 -16.54
N THR A 27 -12.34 -2.02 -16.35
CA THR A 27 -12.25 -0.58 -16.07
C THR A 27 -12.79 0.26 -17.22
N PHE A 28 -12.49 -0.11 -18.47
CA PHE A 28 -13.03 0.57 -19.64
C PHE A 28 -14.55 0.40 -19.77
N ARG A 29 -15.07 -0.78 -19.43
CA ARG A 29 -16.50 -1.10 -19.54
C ARG A 29 -17.35 -0.49 -18.43
N ILE A 30 -16.80 -0.42 -17.22
CA ILE A 30 -17.49 0.08 -16.01
C ILE A 30 -17.00 1.50 -15.67
N ARG A 31 -16.41 2.20 -16.65
CA ARG A 31 -15.84 3.52 -16.41
C ARG A 31 -16.91 4.47 -15.89
N SER A 32 -16.69 4.98 -14.69
CA SER A 32 -17.55 6.00 -14.10
C SER A 32 -17.53 7.26 -14.95
N LYS A 33 -18.71 7.80 -15.26
CA LYS A 33 -18.88 9.02 -16.08
C LYS A 33 -18.98 10.29 -15.23
N ASN A 34 -19.16 10.16 -13.91
CA ASN A 34 -19.34 11.27 -12.98
C ASN A 34 -18.30 11.25 -11.85
N SER A 35 -17.85 12.44 -11.45
CA SER A 35 -16.86 12.62 -10.38
C SER A 35 -17.34 12.07 -9.03
N GLY A 36 -18.64 12.17 -8.72
CA GLY A 36 -19.22 11.63 -7.49
C GLY A 36 -19.20 10.10 -7.43
N ASP A 37 -19.47 9.44 -8.56
CA ASP A 37 -19.38 7.98 -8.65
C ASP A 37 -17.91 7.51 -8.60
N PHE A 38 -16.98 8.32 -9.13
CA PHE A 38 -15.54 8.01 -9.08
C PHE A 38 -14.92 8.24 -7.69
N MET A 39 -15.33 9.31 -6.98
CA MET A 39 -14.73 9.70 -5.70
C MET A 39 -15.46 9.11 -4.48
N GLU A 40 -16.78 8.94 -4.53
CA GLU A 40 -17.60 8.52 -3.39
C GLU A 40 -18.23 7.14 -3.59
N GLY A 41 -18.08 6.52 -4.77
CA GLY A 41 -18.78 5.26 -5.07
C GLY A 41 -20.30 5.38 -4.96
N SER A 42 -20.83 6.59 -5.22
CA SER A 42 -22.25 6.95 -5.05
C SER A 42 -22.79 6.82 -3.61
N ARG A 43 -21.92 6.68 -2.59
CA ARG A 43 -22.28 6.33 -1.19
C ARG A 43 -23.15 5.09 -1.05
N ALA A 44 -23.27 4.29 -2.11
CA ALA A 44 -24.11 3.11 -2.17
C ALA A 44 -23.36 1.83 -1.76
N MET A 45 -22.04 1.92 -1.54
CA MET A 45 -21.21 0.77 -1.17
C MET A 45 -21.54 0.31 0.26
N PRO A 46 -21.97 -0.95 0.47
CA PRO A 46 -22.17 -1.51 1.80
C PRO A 46 -20.88 -1.44 2.62
N ALA A 47 -21.00 -1.17 3.93
CA ALA A 47 -19.86 -1.04 4.84
C ALA A 47 -18.92 -2.26 4.83
N PHE A 48 -19.47 -3.46 4.62
CA PHE A 48 -18.68 -4.68 4.48
C PHE A 48 -17.75 -4.65 3.25
N ILE A 49 -18.22 -4.16 2.09
CA ILE A 49 -17.39 -4.03 0.89
C ILE A 49 -16.29 -2.99 1.13
N VAL A 50 -16.63 -1.85 1.74
CA VAL A 50 -15.64 -0.83 2.12
C VAL A 50 -14.58 -1.42 3.06
N GLY A 51 -14.99 -2.25 4.03
CA GLY A 51 -14.08 -2.97 4.92
C GLY A 51 -13.12 -3.88 4.16
N ILE A 52 -13.60 -4.66 3.20
CA ILE A 52 -12.75 -5.51 2.35
C ILE A 52 -11.78 -4.67 1.52
N LEU A 53 -12.22 -3.55 0.93
CA LEU A 53 -11.35 -2.67 0.15
C LEU A 53 -10.22 -2.06 1.00
N LEU A 54 -10.54 -1.63 2.22
CA LEU A 54 -9.55 -1.13 3.17
C LEU A 54 -8.57 -2.22 3.61
N MET A 55 -9.05 -3.44 3.84
CA MET A 55 -8.18 -4.59 4.12
C MET A 55 -7.28 -4.91 2.94
N SER A 56 -7.79 -4.86 1.70
CA SER A 56 -7.00 -5.09 0.49
C SER A 56 -5.90 -4.06 0.27
N GLU A 57 -6.12 -2.81 0.68
CA GLU A 57 -5.09 -1.76 0.60
C GLU A 57 -3.96 -2.04 1.60
N TYR A 58 -4.30 -2.53 2.81
CA TYR A 58 -3.31 -2.85 3.83
C TYR A 58 -2.57 -4.16 3.54
N ILE A 59 -3.30 -5.18 3.06
CA ILE A 59 -2.78 -6.50 2.69
C ILE A 59 -2.23 -6.43 1.27
N GLY A 60 -0.98 -5.98 1.16
CA GLY A 60 -0.26 -5.91 -0.11
C GLY A 60 1.18 -6.42 0.02
N ALA A 61 1.90 -6.41 -1.11
CA ALA A 61 3.30 -6.85 -1.18
C ALA A 61 4.18 -6.18 -0.09
N LYS A 62 3.92 -4.91 0.21
CA LYS A 62 4.64 -4.16 1.25
C LYS A 62 4.39 -4.71 2.65
N SER A 63 3.14 -5.02 3.02
CA SER A 63 2.84 -5.58 4.34
C SER A 63 3.38 -7.01 4.46
N THR A 64 3.22 -7.86 3.45
CA THR A 64 3.70 -9.25 3.53
C THR A 64 5.23 -9.34 3.58
N ILE A 65 5.93 -8.68 2.65
CA ILE A 65 7.39 -8.73 2.58
C ILE A 65 8.02 -7.92 3.72
N GLY A 66 7.47 -6.73 4.01
CA GLY A 66 7.99 -5.85 5.06
C GLY A 66 7.79 -6.41 6.47
N THR A 67 6.63 -7.00 6.76
CA THR A 67 6.41 -7.65 8.07
C THR A 67 7.26 -8.91 8.20
N ALA A 68 7.44 -9.70 7.13
CA ALA A 68 8.36 -10.84 7.15
C ALA A 68 9.80 -10.37 7.42
N GLN A 69 10.26 -9.31 6.76
CA GLN A 69 11.59 -8.73 6.99
C GLN A 69 11.76 -8.24 8.43
N ALA A 70 10.79 -7.48 8.96
CA ALA A 70 10.84 -7.02 10.35
C ALA A 70 10.87 -8.19 11.34
N ALA A 71 10.15 -9.28 11.07
CA ALA A 71 10.21 -10.49 11.90
C ALA A 71 11.56 -11.22 11.80
N PHE A 72 12.27 -11.15 10.67
CA PHE A 72 13.63 -11.70 10.53
C PHE A 72 14.67 -10.87 11.27
N GLU A 73 14.56 -9.54 11.26
CA GLU A 73 15.51 -8.63 11.90
C GLU A 73 15.26 -8.49 13.42
N ASP A 74 14.01 -8.24 13.81
CA ASP A 74 13.62 -7.92 15.19
C ASP A 74 12.92 -9.08 15.92
N GLY A 75 12.72 -10.22 15.25
CA GLY A 75 12.09 -11.40 15.84
C GLY A 75 10.68 -11.15 16.34
N PHE A 76 10.41 -11.57 17.58
CA PHE A 76 9.08 -11.46 18.19
C PHE A 76 8.65 -10.00 18.45
N ALA A 77 9.60 -9.06 18.51
CA ALA A 77 9.31 -7.64 18.75
C ALA A 77 8.52 -7.00 17.58
N ALA A 78 8.71 -7.48 16.35
CA ALA A 78 7.94 -7.03 15.19
C ALA A 78 6.42 -7.23 15.34
N SER A 79 6.01 -8.24 16.13
CA SER A 79 4.60 -8.55 16.41
C SER A 79 3.88 -7.41 17.14
N TRP A 80 4.61 -6.57 17.90
CA TRP A 80 4.02 -5.44 18.62
C TRP A 80 3.40 -4.40 17.68
N SER A 81 4.03 -4.15 16.53
CA SER A 81 3.51 -3.25 15.50
C SER A 81 2.19 -3.75 14.92
N VAL A 82 2.09 -5.07 14.70
CA VAL A 82 0.87 -5.71 14.17
C VAL A 82 -0.27 -5.66 15.19
N ILE A 83 0.01 -5.96 16.46
CA ILE A 83 -0.99 -5.86 17.55
C ILE A 83 -1.45 -4.41 17.73
N GLY A 84 -0.52 -3.46 17.69
CA GLY A 84 -0.83 -2.03 17.75
C GLY A 84 -1.75 -1.58 16.62
N ALA A 85 -1.49 -2.03 15.39
CA ALA A 85 -2.38 -1.78 14.25
C ALA A 85 -3.76 -2.44 14.45
N ALA A 86 -3.80 -3.69 14.89
CA ALA A 86 -5.03 -4.45 15.10
C ALA A 86 -5.97 -3.80 16.13
N ILE A 87 -5.43 -3.17 17.17
CA ILE A 87 -6.21 -2.43 18.18
C ILE A 87 -6.50 -1.00 17.71
N GLY A 88 -5.52 -0.36 17.07
CA GLY A 88 -5.60 1.03 16.62
C GLY A 88 -6.67 1.26 15.56
N PHE A 89 -6.81 0.36 14.59
CA PHE A 89 -7.80 0.51 13.52
C PHE A 89 -9.26 0.51 14.02
N PRO A 90 -9.72 -0.45 14.84
CA PRO A 90 -11.05 -0.41 15.44
C PRO A 90 -11.27 0.83 16.32
N LEU A 91 -10.28 1.20 17.13
CA LEU A 91 -10.38 2.34 18.04
C LEU A 91 -10.49 3.66 17.28
N PHE A 92 -9.69 3.83 16.22
CA PHE A 92 -9.77 4.97 15.32
C PHE A 92 -11.11 5.00 14.57
N GLY A 93 -11.57 3.84 14.09
CA GLY A 93 -12.86 3.67 13.46
C GLY A 93 -14.01 4.13 14.37
N LEU A 94 -14.08 3.65 15.60
CA LEU A 94 -15.16 3.98 16.54
C LEU A 94 -15.18 5.47 16.93
N LEU A 95 -14.01 6.09 17.11
CA LEU A 95 -13.90 7.46 17.62
C LEU A 95 -13.99 8.53 16.52
N LEU A 96 -13.31 8.32 15.38
CA LEU A 96 -13.17 9.36 14.36
C LEU A 96 -14.15 9.24 13.19
N VAL A 97 -14.66 8.05 12.85
CA VAL A 97 -15.60 7.87 11.71
C VAL A 97 -16.79 8.79 11.86
N LYS A 98 -17.47 8.78 13.00
CA LYS A 98 -18.68 9.58 13.21
C LYS A 98 -18.40 11.08 13.04
N ARG A 99 -17.25 11.55 13.51
CA ARG A 99 -16.84 12.96 13.42
C ARG A 99 -16.50 13.36 11.99
N ILE A 100 -15.80 12.51 11.25
CA ILE A 100 -15.43 12.77 9.84
C ILE A 100 -16.67 12.73 8.94
N TYR A 101 -17.52 11.72 9.08
CA TYR A 101 -18.74 11.59 8.27
C TYR A 101 -19.69 12.78 8.44
N ASN A 102 -19.81 13.32 9.64
CA ASN A 102 -20.65 14.49 9.91
C ASN A 102 -20.19 15.77 9.18
N THR A 103 -18.92 15.87 8.74
CA THR A 103 -18.44 17.02 7.97
C THR A 103 -18.89 17.00 6.50
N GLY A 104 -19.36 15.84 6.01
CA GLY A 104 -19.81 15.66 4.63
C GLY A 104 -18.71 15.83 3.57
N LYS A 105 -17.43 15.92 3.97
CA LYS A 105 -16.29 16.09 3.07
C LYS A 105 -15.77 14.73 2.58
N ILE A 106 -15.36 14.70 1.32
CA ILE A 106 -14.80 13.51 0.66
C ILE A 106 -13.35 13.24 1.11
N THR A 107 -12.64 14.27 1.58
CA THR A 107 -11.24 14.15 2.03
C THR A 107 -11.07 14.51 3.51
N ILE A 108 -10.16 13.81 4.19
CA ILE A 108 -9.76 14.10 5.57
C ILE A 108 -9.22 15.53 5.69
N SER A 109 -8.42 15.98 4.71
CA SER A 109 -7.91 17.36 4.68
C SER A 109 -9.05 18.38 4.58
N GLY A 110 -10.14 18.05 3.89
CA GLY A 110 -11.35 18.86 3.81
C GLY A 110 -12.09 18.93 5.15
N ALA A 111 -12.19 17.82 5.87
CA ALA A 111 -12.79 17.78 7.21
C ALA A 111 -12.01 18.65 8.23
N ILE A 112 -10.67 18.67 8.12
CA ILE A 112 -9.82 19.50 8.99
C ILE A 112 -9.93 20.99 8.63
N ALA A 113 -10.21 21.32 7.36
CA ALA A 113 -10.37 22.70 6.89
C ALA A 113 -11.51 23.44 7.60
N GLU A 114 -12.56 22.73 8.03
CA GLU A 114 -13.71 23.33 8.71
C GLU A 114 -13.34 23.93 10.07
N LYS A 115 -12.34 23.35 10.74
CA LYS A 115 -11.87 23.81 12.06
C LYS A 115 -10.64 24.74 11.98
N TYR A 116 -9.79 24.57 10.96
CA TYR A 116 -8.48 25.24 10.88
C TYR A 116 -8.26 26.09 9.63
N GLY A 117 -9.28 26.23 8.77
CA GLY A 117 -9.23 27.05 7.56
C GLY A 117 -8.50 26.42 6.37
N ASN A 118 -8.49 27.17 5.27
CA ASN A 118 -8.06 26.65 3.96
C ASN A 118 -6.52 26.52 3.81
N SER A 119 -5.74 27.33 4.53
CA SER A 119 -4.27 27.21 4.53
C SER A 119 -3.81 25.86 5.09
N THR A 120 -4.40 25.44 6.22
CA THR A 120 -4.13 24.15 6.85
C THR A 120 -4.55 22.99 5.94
N LYS A 121 -5.67 23.11 5.23
CA LYS A 121 -6.11 22.12 4.22
C LYS A 121 -5.06 21.89 3.15
N ASN A 122 -4.48 22.96 2.60
CA ASN A 122 -3.50 22.86 1.52
C ASN A 122 -2.22 22.18 1.99
N ILE A 123 -1.72 22.54 3.18
CA ILE A 123 -0.53 21.92 3.77
C ILE A 123 -0.77 20.42 4.01
N ILE A 124 -1.90 20.07 4.63
CA ILE A 124 -2.23 18.66 4.89
C ILE A 124 -2.40 17.89 3.59
N SER A 125 -3.03 18.49 2.57
CA SER A 125 -3.20 17.84 1.27
C SER A 125 -1.85 17.59 0.59
N LEU A 126 -0.90 18.53 0.66
CA LEU A 126 0.46 18.33 0.17
C LEU A 126 1.19 17.20 0.91
N ILE A 127 1.08 17.17 2.25
CA ILE A 127 1.66 16.09 3.07
C ILE A 127 1.03 14.74 2.69
N MET A 128 -0.28 14.68 2.49
CA MET A 128 -0.98 13.46 2.09
C MET A 128 -0.56 12.99 0.70
N ILE A 129 -0.40 13.89 -0.28
CA ILE A 129 0.12 13.54 -1.61
C ILE A 129 1.52 12.95 -1.48
N TYR A 130 2.39 13.59 -0.71
CA TYR A 130 3.75 13.10 -0.48
C TYR A 130 3.76 11.72 0.21
N ALA A 131 2.94 11.54 1.25
CA ALA A 131 2.80 10.27 1.94
C ALA A 131 2.30 9.15 1.02
N LEU A 132 1.29 9.43 0.18
CA LEU A 132 0.78 8.47 -0.80
C LEU A 132 1.82 8.12 -1.87
N LEU A 133 2.64 9.08 -2.30
CA LEU A 133 3.76 8.80 -3.21
C LEU A 133 4.77 7.84 -2.56
N LEU A 134 5.13 8.06 -1.30
CA LEU A 134 6.02 7.14 -0.57
C LEU A 134 5.43 5.73 -0.42
N VAL A 135 4.11 5.62 -0.19
CA VAL A 135 3.41 4.33 -0.14
C VAL A 135 3.49 3.62 -1.50
N ASN A 136 3.26 4.35 -2.59
CA ASN A 136 3.37 3.81 -3.95
C ASN A 136 4.79 3.33 -4.26
N VAL A 137 5.81 4.10 -3.89
CA VAL A 137 7.22 3.67 -4.04
C VAL A 137 7.46 2.35 -3.30
N GLY A 138 6.97 2.23 -2.06
CA GLY A 138 7.05 0.98 -1.31
C GLY A 138 6.39 -0.19 -2.03
N ASN A 139 5.19 0.00 -2.59
CA ASN A 139 4.49 -1.04 -3.34
C ASN A 139 5.24 -1.47 -4.60
N TYR A 140 5.84 -0.53 -5.34
CA TYR A 140 6.64 -0.85 -6.52
C TYR A 140 7.93 -1.58 -6.16
N VAL A 141 8.63 -1.17 -5.10
CA VAL A 141 9.86 -1.83 -4.63
C VAL A 141 9.55 -3.24 -4.14
N SER A 142 8.51 -3.43 -3.33
CA SER A 142 8.10 -4.76 -2.85
C SER A 142 7.62 -5.66 -4.00
N GLY A 143 6.88 -5.11 -4.97
CA GLY A 143 6.47 -5.86 -6.16
C GLY A 143 7.66 -6.26 -7.04
N ALA A 144 8.60 -5.34 -7.26
CA ALA A 144 9.83 -5.63 -8.00
C ALA A 144 10.69 -6.68 -7.30
N ALA A 145 10.79 -6.64 -5.97
CA ALA A 145 11.49 -7.66 -5.19
C ALA A 145 10.86 -9.04 -5.39
N ALA A 146 9.52 -9.16 -5.30
CA ALA A 146 8.81 -10.41 -5.54
C ALA A 146 9.06 -10.96 -6.95
N ILE A 147 8.98 -10.10 -7.98
CA ILE A 147 9.21 -10.48 -9.37
C ILE A 147 10.68 -10.89 -9.58
N SER A 148 11.64 -10.16 -8.99
CA SER A 148 13.07 -10.48 -9.04
C SER A 148 13.37 -11.87 -8.49
N THR A 149 12.78 -12.20 -7.34
CA THR A 149 12.95 -13.51 -6.69
C THR A 149 12.40 -14.65 -7.54
N VAL A 150 11.27 -14.44 -8.22
CA VAL A 150 10.61 -15.45 -9.07
C VAL A 150 11.32 -15.62 -10.41
N LEU A 151 11.65 -14.52 -11.09
CA LEU A 151 12.19 -14.55 -12.46
C LEU A 151 13.72 -14.67 -12.52
N LYS A 152 14.43 -14.50 -11.39
CA LYS A 152 15.90 -14.37 -11.34
C LYS A 152 16.48 -13.34 -12.34
N VAL A 153 15.67 -12.37 -12.75
CA VAL A 153 16.09 -11.26 -13.61
C VAL A 153 16.71 -10.19 -12.72
N ASN A 154 17.96 -9.80 -13.01
CA ASN A 154 18.58 -8.63 -12.40
C ASN A 154 17.84 -7.37 -12.87
N LEU A 155 16.73 -7.05 -12.21
CA LEU A 155 16.12 -5.73 -12.33
C LEU A 155 17.19 -4.70 -11.89
N PRO A 156 17.38 -3.60 -12.62
CA PRO A 156 18.28 -2.53 -12.18
C PRO A 156 17.79 -2.04 -10.82
N LEU A 157 18.44 -2.51 -9.76
CA LEU A 157 18.08 -2.20 -8.38
C LEU A 157 18.05 -0.68 -8.21
N PRO A 158 17.01 -0.11 -7.55
CA PRO A 158 17.10 1.23 -7.00
C PRO A 158 18.34 1.31 -6.10
N LEU A 159 19.16 2.35 -6.30
CA LEU A 159 20.41 2.58 -5.56
C LEU A 159 20.24 2.51 -4.03
N SER A 160 19.04 2.79 -3.52
CA SER A 160 18.67 2.67 -2.09
C SER A 160 18.77 1.25 -1.52
N LEU A 161 18.46 0.21 -2.31
CA LEU A 161 18.63 -1.19 -1.88
C LEU A 161 20.08 -1.69 -2.04
N ARG A 162 20.88 -1.03 -2.88
CA ARG A 162 22.33 -1.29 -2.92
C ARG A 162 23.04 -0.78 -1.66
N LEU A 163 22.59 0.35 -1.11
CA LEU A 163 23.20 0.93 0.09
C LEU A 163 22.91 0.15 1.36
N SER A 164 21.77 -0.54 1.47
CA SER A 164 21.49 -1.46 2.60
C SER A 164 22.23 -2.80 2.50
N SER A 165 22.76 -3.15 1.32
CA SER A 165 23.59 -4.33 1.11
C SER A 165 25.11 -4.07 1.18
N VAL A 166 25.53 -2.82 1.40
CA VAL A 166 26.93 -2.54 1.74
C VAL A 166 27.10 -3.04 3.18
N PRO A 167 27.95 -4.04 3.45
CA PRO A 167 28.27 -4.41 4.81
C PRO A 167 28.79 -3.16 5.50
N SER A 168 28.16 -2.75 6.61
CA SER A 168 28.76 -1.83 7.55
C SER A 168 30.14 -2.38 7.88
N ILE A 169 31.17 -1.75 7.33
CA ILE A 169 32.56 -2.04 7.63
C ILE A 169 32.67 -1.87 9.15
N SER A 170 32.80 -2.97 9.88
CA SER A 170 33.15 -2.94 11.30
C SER A 170 34.50 -2.25 11.42
N PRO A 171 34.65 -1.13 12.13
CA PRO A 171 35.95 -0.75 12.64
C PRO A 171 36.18 -1.63 13.87
N SER A 172 36.87 -2.76 13.70
CA SER A 172 37.60 -3.37 14.80
C SER A 172 39.08 -3.05 14.62
N ALA A 173 39.68 -2.59 15.72
CA ALA A 173 41.12 -2.42 15.98
C ALA A 173 41.74 -1.06 15.61
N ALA A 174 41.63 -0.09 16.54
CA ALA A 174 42.75 0.52 17.26
C ALA A 174 42.21 1.45 18.37
#